data_AF-A0A963M6X1-F1
#
_entry.id   AF-A0A963M6X1-F1
#
_cell.length_a   1.000
_cell.length_b   1.000
_cell.length_c   1.000
_cell.angle_alpha   90.00
_cell.angle_beta   90.00
_cell.angle_gamma   90.00
#
_symmetry.space_group_name_H-M   'P 1'
#
loop_
_entity.id
_entity.type
_entity.pdbx_description
1 polymer ?
#
loop_
_entity_poly.entity_id
_entity_poly.type
_entity_poly.pdbx_seq_one_letter_code
_entity_poly.pdbx_strand_id
1 'polypeptide(L)'
;MKRTRAACLLTCAWLIAASAGFAQTNENALAAQREAGRALFHGERMFQRPVKVAGAAMPSDAAACALCHGRSGQGGLEAGVSVPWLSEGTPPSQDLARRVVQALARGQSVRGQALQPPMPRYDLTPAERDALAAFLAVLGTDAEPVRGVDARQLRIGMVLPRSGPRANAAQAAFRGLQGQFEQINRSGGLYGRQLRLVALPMDADPTGPSGPWQQQLAAALAREPVLALAGSWIGDLPAPQWQWLQKQRLPLIANLGPALREPAATPGWSTSLLPSVQAQLAGSATDFDTRCVHSQRLQVALAPVSGLREAVTAALPGRTLGFNAALSASAAAATAPAGTAADTGQRVLALLPAAEVEALRQRLSPQDCLWTLAVFSGAGGAKARGPELLVLPAQATLPLAGGDPQALWESLGRLAGQLTAELLSQAGRRVQPESLVRAQLTQTAFEPAPGVKLELTRTRRHALPVLATWRKNDDNP
;
A
#
# COMPACT_ATOMS: atom_id res chain seq x y z
N MET A 1 33.93 -43.97 38.44
CA MET A 1 32.67 -43.93 37.65
C MET A 1 32.00 -42.55 37.52
N LYS A 2 32.15 -41.59 38.47
CA LYS A 2 31.52 -40.25 38.35
C LYS A 2 32.20 -39.29 37.35
N ARG A 3 33.52 -39.33 37.23
CA ARG A 3 34.29 -38.46 36.29
C ARG A 3 34.10 -38.82 34.81
N THR A 4 33.91 -40.10 34.49
CA THR A 4 33.68 -40.57 33.12
C THR A 4 32.28 -40.22 32.59
N ARG A 5 31.27 -40.13 33.47
CA ARG A 5 29.90 -39.70 33.07
C ARG A 5 29.82 -38.19 32.77
N ALA A 6 30.54 -37.36 33.52
CA ALA A 6 30.58 -35.92 33.28
C ALA A 6 31.29 -35.54 31.97
N ALA A 7 32.40 -36.22 31.66
CA ALA A 7 33.12 -36.02 30.40
C ALA A 7 32.27 -36.40 29.17
N CYS A 8 31.51 -37.50 29.26
CA CYS A 8 30.65 -37.98 28.16
C CYS A 8 29.42 -37.07 27.92
N LEU A 9 28.84 -36.50 28.99
CA LEU A 9 27.74 -35.52 28.87
C LEU A 9 28.20 -34.19 28.23
N LEU A 10 29.43 -33.74 28.51
CA LEU A 10 30.01 -32.54 27.92
C LEU A 10 30.36 -32.72 26.43
N THR A 11 30.88 -33.88 26.01
CA THR A 11 31.11 -34.18 24.58
C THR A 11 29.81 -34.37 23.81
N CYS A 12 28.80 -35.03 24.38
CA CYS A 12 27.47 -35.12 23.76
C CYS A 12 26.83 -33.73 23.60
N ALA A 13 26.94 -32.86 24.60
CA ALA A 13 26.42 -31.49 24.51
C ALA A 13 27.13 -30.66 23.42
N TRP A 14 28.45 -30.81 23.26
CA TRP A 14 29.22 -30.15 22.20
C TRP A 14 28.90 -30.68 20.80
N LEU A 15 28.73 -32.00 20.64
CA LEU A 15 28.33 -32.60 19.36
C LEU A 15 26.90 -32.22 18.95
N ILE A 16 25.98 -32.10 19.91
CA ILE A 16 24.61 -31.61 19.66
C ILE A 16 24.62 -30.12 19.29
N ALA A 17 25.42 -29.29 19.96
CA ALA A 17 25.55 -27.87 19.64
C ALA A 17 26.20 -27.63 18.26
N ALA A 18 27.23 -28.40 17.91
CA ALA A 18 27.89 -28.32 16.60
C ALA A 18 26.96 -28.76 15.47
N SER A 19 26.25 -29.88 15.63
CA SER A 19 25.30 -30.37 14.62
C SER A 19 24.11 -29.43 14.41
N ALA A 20 23.59 -28.81 15.47
CA ALA A 20 22.57 -27.76 15.35
C ALA A 20 23.08 -26.52 14.59
N GLY A 21 24.33 -26.10 14.83
CA GLY A 21 24.97 -25.01 14.10
C GLY A 21 25.15 -25.29 12.60
N PHE A 22 25.61 -26.50 12.24
CA PHE A 22 25.76 -26.92 10.83
C PHE A 22 24.41 -27.08 10.10
N ALA A 23 23.36 -27.55 10.78
CA ALA A 23 22.04 -27.65 10.17
C ALA A 23 21.42 -26.26 9.90
N GLN A 24 21.59 -25.31 10.83
CA GLN A 24 21.07 -23.96 10.70
C GLN A 24 21.77 -23.17 9.57
N THR A 25 23.08 -23.35 9.40
CA THR A 25 23.83 -22.70 8.30
C THR A 25 23.43 -23.23 6.93
N ASN A 26 23.15 -24.54 6.83
CA ASN A 26 22.73 -25.17 5.57
C ASN A 26 21.31 -24.75 5.15
N GLU A 27 20.37 -24.66 6.10
CA GLU A 27 19.02 -24.13 5.84
C GLU A 27 19.04 -22.66 5.42
N ASN A 28 19.86 -21.83 6.07
CA ASN A 28 19.99 -20.42 5.68
C ASN A 28 20.59 -20.27 4.27
N ALA A 29 21.58 -21.08 3.92
CA ALA A 29 22.17 -21.10 2.59
C ALA A 29 21.14 -21.54 1.53
N LEU A 30 20.35 -22.58 1.81
CA LEU A 30 19.28 -23.05 0.93
C LEU A 30 18.17 -22.01 0.77
N ALA A 31 17.77 -21.33 1.84
CA ALA A 31 16.81 -20.23 1.78
C ALA A 31 17.32 -19.08 0.90
N ALA A 32 18.59 -18.70 1.03
CA ALA A 32 19.21 -17.70 0.17
C ALA A 32 19.26 -18.14 -1.30
N GLN A 33 19.54 -19.42 -1.58
CA GLN A 33 19.49 -19.97 -2.93
C GLN A 33 18.07 -19.95 -3.51
N ARG A 34 17.06 -20.34 -2.73
CA ARG A 34 15.65 -20.29 -3.14
C ARG A 34 15.21 -18.86 -3.46
N GLU A 35 15.58 -17.87 -2.64
CA GLU A 35 15.27 -16.46 -2.91
C GLU A 35 16.00 -15.96 -4.16
N ALA A 36 17.28 -16.31 -4.33
CA ALA A 36 18.05 -15.96 -5.52
C ALA A 36 17.47 -16.59 -6.80
N GLY A 37 16.91 -17.80 -6.71
CA GLY A 37 16.23 -18.50 -7.80
C GLY A 37 14.86 -17.92 -8.11
N ARG A 38 14.08 -17.58 -7.07
CA ARG A 38 12.81 -16.87 -7.17
C ARG A 38 12.99 -15.55 -7.90
N ALA A 39 14.02 -14.77 -7.55
CA ALA A 39 14.30 -13.49 -8.18
C ALA A 39 14.61 -13.63 -9.69
N LEU A 40 15.32 -14.70 -10.10
CA LEU A 40 15.54 -14.99 -11.53
C LEU A 40 14.25 -15.42 -12.23
N PHE A 41 13.54 -16.41 -11.67
CA PHE A 41 12.31 -16.95 -12.25
C PHE A 41 11.25 -15.85 -12.49
N HIS A 42 11.17 -14.90 -11.55
CA HIS A 42 10.25 -13.78 -11.59
C HIS A 42 10.75 -12.54 -12.35
N GLY A 43 11.99 -12.51 -12.83
CA GLY A 43 12.57 -11.36 -13.54
C GLY A 43 12.93 -10.17 -12.64
N GLU A 44 13.00 -10.36 -11.33
CA GLU A 44 13.45 -9.33 -10.38
C GLU A 44 14.97 -9.22 -10.31
N ARG A 45 15.66 -10.27 -10.78
CA ARG A 45 17.10 -10.29 -11.02
C ARG A 45 17.34 -10.75 -12.44
N MET A 46 18.17 -10.03 -13.17
CA MET A 46 18.58 -10.40 -14.53
C MET A 46 19.58 -11.56 -14.49
N PHE A 47 19.54 -12.42 -15.51
CA PHE A 47 20.58 -13.40 -15.75
C PHE A 47 21.90 -12.71 -16.13
N GLN A 48 23.02 -13.24 -15.67
CA GLN A 48 24.34 -12.64 -15.89
C GLN A 48 24.83 -12.76 -17.35
N ARG A 49 24.31 -13.75 -18.08
CA ARG A 49 24.70 -14.02 -19.47
C ARG A 49 23.49 -13.99 -20.40
N PRO A 50 23.72 -13.85 -21.72
CA PRO A 50 22.64 -13.71 -22.69
C PRO A 50 21.65 -14.88 -22.69
N VAL A 51 20.38 -14.53 -22.82
CA VAL A 51 19.29 -15.48 -23.06
C VAL A 51 18.92 -15.40 -24.54
N LYS A 52 18.71 -16.54 -25.19
CA LYS A 52 18.42 -16.60 -26.63
C LYS A 52 17.07 -17.25 -26.92
N VAL A 53 16.33 -16.70 -27.88
CA VAL A 53 15.12 -17.34 -28.45
C VAL A 53 15.34 -17.48 -29.95
N ALA A 54 15.14 -18.69 -30.47
CA ALA A 54 15.42 -19.02 -31.88
C ALA A 54 16.80 -18.55 -32.39
N GLY A 55 17.82 -18.54 -31.51
CA GLY A 55 19.18 -18.08 -31.82
C GLY A 55 19.44 -16.58 -31.66
N ALA A 56 18.40 -15.74 -31.59
CA ALA A 56 18.51 -14.30 -31.36
C ALA A 56 18.63 -13.98 -29.86
N ALA A 57 19.44 -12.97 -29.51
CA ALA A 57 19.54 -12.48 -28.15
C ALA A 57 18.25 -11.78 -27.71
N MET A 58 17.83 -12.04 -26.48
CA MET A 58 16.62 -11.49 -25.88
C MET A 58 16.98 -10.34 -24.93
N PRO A 59 16.15 -9.28 -24.85
CA PRO A 59 16.24 -8.29 -23.77
C PRO A 59 16.17 -8.97 -22.40
N SER A 60 16.99 -8.53 -21.46
CA SER A 60 17.10 -9.18 -20.15
C SER A 60 15.82 -9.13 -19.31
N ASP A 61 14.95 -8.14 -19.54
CA ASP A 61 13.64 -7.99 -18.90
C ASP A 61 12.54 -8.88 -19.50
N ALA A 62 12.75 -9.41 -20.72
CA ALA A 62 11.86 -10.38 -21.37
C ALA A 62 12.23 -11.85 -21.07
N ALA A 63 13.35 -12.08 -20.37
CA ALA A 63 13.90 -13.42 -20.14
C ALA A 63 13.30 -14.17 -18.94
N ALA A 64 12.39 -13.55 -18.19
CA ALA A 64 11.84 -14.13 -16.96
C ALA A 64 10.94 -15.34 -17.23
N CYS A 65 11.21 -16.46 -16.56
CA CYS A 65 10.48 -17.72 -16.76
C CYS A 65 8.97 -17.57 -16.48
N ALA A 66 8.62 -16.74 -15.51
CA ALA A 66 7.23 -16.51 -15.09
C ALA A 66 6.37 -15.78 -16.15
N LEU A 67 6.96 -15.19 -17.19
CA LEU A 67 6.20 -14.55 -18.28
C LEU A 67 5.43 -15.60 -19.09
N CYS A 68 6.01 -16.77 -19.32
CA CYS A 68 5.35 -17.87 -20.03
C CYS A 68 4.74 -18.89 -19.06
N HIS A 69 5.48 -19.28 -18.02
CA HIS A 69 5.04 -20.33 -17.09
C HIS A 69 4.10 -19.84 -15.99
N GLY A 70 3.84 -18.55 -15.91
CA GLY A 70 3.11 -17.95 -14.79
C GLY A 70 3.93 -17.97 -13.50
N ARG A 71 3.57 -17.09 -12.56
CA ARG A 71 4.33 -16.88 -11.31
C ARG A 71 4.27 -18.06 -10.36
N SER A 72 3.16 -18.78 -10.33
CA SER A 72 3.02 -20.00 -9.53
C SER A 72 3.39 -21.26 -10.32
N GLY A 73 3.98 -21.09 -11.50
CA GLY A 73 4.32 -22.18 -12.41
C GLY A 73 3.14 -22.71 -13.22
N GLN A 74 1.98 -22.05 -13.19
CA GLN A 74 0.71 -22.55 -13.73
C GLN A 74 0.62 -22.88 -15.23
N GLY A 75 1.67 -22.55 -15.98
CA GLY A 75 1.65 -22.67 -17.44
C GLY A 75 0.67 -21.69 -18.07
N GLY A 76 0.38 -21.92 -19.34
CA GLY A 76 -0.47 -21.05 -20.13
C GLY A 76 -0.45 -21.39 -21.61
N LEU A 77 -0.78 -20.39 -22.43
CA LEU A 77 -0.73 -20.48 -23.88
C LEU A 77 -0.01 -19.24 -24.40
N GLU A 78 1.08 -19.44 -25.14
CA GLU A 78 1.89 -18.35 -25.70
C GLU A 78 1.96 -18.54 -27.22
N ALA A 79 1.42 -17.59 -27.99
CA ALA A 79 1.39 -17.65 -29.46
C ALA A 79 0.88 -18.99 -30.03
N GLY A 80 -0.15 -19.57 -29.41
CA GLY A 80 -0.72 -20.88 -29.80
C GLY A 80 0.08 -22.09 -29.33
N VAL A 81 1.18 -21.89 -28.61
CA VAL A 81 2.00 -22.95 -28.02
C VAL A 81 1.61 -23.14 -26.56
N SER A 82 1.27 -24.39 -26.20
CA SER A 82 0.97 -24.74 -24.80
C SER A 82 2.24 -24.67 -23.95
N VAL A 83 2.19 -23.87 -22.89
CA VAL A 83 3.27 -23.75 -21.92
C VAL A 83 2.96 -24.69 -20.75
N PRO A 84 3.82 -25.67 -20.45
CA PRO A 84 3.53 -26.68 -19.47
C PRO A 84 3.47 -26.11 -18.04
N TRP A 85 2.60 -26.71 -17.24
CA TRP A 85 2.50 -26.49 -15.81
C TRP A 85 3.76 -27.07 -15.12
N LEU A 86 4.48 -26.26 -14.35
CA LEU A 86 5.71 -26.67 -13.65
C LEU A 86 5.47 -27.29 -12.27
N SER A 87 4.25 -27.14 -11.75
CA SER A 87 3.89 -27.39 -10.35
C SER A 87 2.42 -27.81 -10.25
N GLU A 88 2.01 -28.90 -10.94
CA GLU A 88 0.65 -29.48 -10.87
C GLU A 88 0.30 -30.00 -9.46
N GLY A 89 0.21 -29.11 -8.47
CA GLY A 89 -0.01 -29.43 -7.05
C GLY A 89 1.19 -30.06 -6.33
N THR A 90 2.19 -30.57 -7.06
CA THR A 90 3.41 -31.16 -6.49
C THR A 90 4.64 -30.59 -7.19
N PRO A 91 5.56 -29.93 -6.47
CA PRO A 91 6.79 -29.45 -7.09
C PRO A 91 7.69 -30.64 -7.50
N PRO A 92 8.57 -30.46 -8.49
CA PRO A 92 9.57 -31.47 -8.82
C PRO A 92 10.48 -31.75 -7.61
N SER A 93 10.94 -33.00 -7.48
CA SER A 93 12.05 -33.30 -6.56
C SER A 93 13.27 -32.46 -6.91
N GLN A 94 14.16 -32.21 -5.94
CA GLN A 94 15.36 -31.40 -6.17
C GLN A 94 16.24 -31.94 -7.31
N ASP A 95 16.29 -33.26 -7.47
CA ASP A 95 16.99 -33.91 -8.60
C ASP A 95 16.32 -33.62 -9.94
N LEU A 96 14.99 -33.72 -10.00
CA LEU A 96 14.26 -33.39 -11.21
C LEU A 96 14.41 -31.89 -11.55
N ALA A 97 14.33 -31.01 -10.56
CA ALA A 97 14.55 -29.58 -10.74
C ALA A 97 15.96 -29.29 -11.32
N ARG A 98 17.01 -29.94 -10.79
CA ARG A 98 18.37 -29.84 -11.33
C ARG A 98 18.45 -30.33 -12.78
N ARG A 99 17.81 -31.46 -13.11
CA ARG A 99 17.75 -31.97 -14.50
C ARG A 99 17.01 -31.03 -15.43
N VAL A 100 15.91 -30.41 -14.98
CA VAL A 100 15.17 -29.40 -15.75
C VAL A 100 16.07 -28.19 -16.04
N VAL A 101 16.80 -27.68 -15.04
CA VAL A 101 17.71 -26.55 -15.24
C VAL A 101 18.87 -26.90 -16.20
N GLN A 102 19.42 -28.11 -16.12
CA GLN A 102 20.42 -28.58 -17.09
C GLN A 102 19.84 -28.68 -18.51
N ALA A 103 18.59 -29.14 -18.62
CA ALA A 103 17.84 -29.20 -19.87
C ALA A 103 17.68 -27.81 -20.52
N LEU A 104 17.38 -26.77 -19.72
CA LEU A 104 17.30 -25.38 -20.20
C LEU A 104 18.62 -24.88 -20.79
N ALA A 105 19.75 -25.22 -20.17
CA ALA A 105 21.07 -24.83 -20.65
C ALA A 105 21.47 -25.54 -21.96
N ARG A 106 21.05 -26.80 -22.13
CA ARG A 106 21.33 -27.60 -23.34
C ARG A 106 20.32 -27.39 -24.46
N GLY A 107 19.18 -26.76 -24.16
CA GLY A 107 18.09 -26.61 -25.11
C GLY A 107 17.36 -27.91 -25.43
N GLN A 108 17.42 -28.88 -24.53
CA GLN A 108 16.83 -30.21 -24.66
C GLN A 108 16.05 -30.53 -23.40
N SER A 109 14.84 -31.07 -23.50
CA SER A 109 14.07 -31.56 -22.36
C SER A 109 14.81 -32.66 -21.59
N VAL A 110 14.28 -33.00 -20.41
CA VAL A 110 14.79 -34.13 -19.60
C VAL A 110 14.73 -35.49 -20.32
N ARG A 111 13.94 -35.60 -21.41
CA ARG A 111 13.84 -36.79 -22.28
C ARG A 111 14.75 -36.68 -23.53
N GLY A 112 15.60 -35.67 -23.63
CA GLY A 112 16.50 -35.44 -24.76
C GLY A 112 15.85 -34.78 -25.99
N GLN A 113 14.54 -34.55 -26.00
CA GLN A 113 13.86 -33.86 -27.10
C GLN A 113 14.23 -32.38 -27.12
N ALA A 114 14.50 -31.80 -28.29
CA ALA A 114 14.75 -30.37 -28.41
C ALA A 114 13.56 -29.56 -27.84
N LEU A 115 13.85 -28.52 -27.04
CA LEU A 115 12.81 -27.62 -26.56
C LEU A 115 12.22 -26.85 -27.75
N GLN A 116 10.92 -26.55 -27.70
CA GLN A 116 10.25 -25.82 -28.77
C GLN A 116 10.89 -24.44 -29.03
N PRO A 117 10.83 -23.90 -30.26
CA PRO A 117 11.51 -22.66 -30.63
C PRO A 117 11.22 -21.44 -29.72
N PRO A 118 9.98 -21.23 -29.23
CA PRO A 118 9.68 -20.12 -28.32
C PRO A 118 10.30 -20.24 -26.93
N MET A 119 10.71 -21.44 -26.51
CA MET A 119 11.30 -21.65 -25.18
C MET A 119 12.73 -21.08 -25.15
N PRO A 120 13.08 -20.13 -24.26
CA PRO A 120 14.40 -19.54 -24.27
C PRO A 120 15.51 -20.54 -23.89
N ARG A 121 16.71 -20.28 -24.42
CA ARG A 121 17.97 -20.98 -24.10
C ARG A 121 18.80 -20.09 -23.20
N TYR A 122 19.15 -20.61 -22.02
CA TYR A 122 19.80 -19.85 -20.97
C TYR A 122 21.26 -20.30 -20.78
N ASP A 123 22.22 -19.39 -20.96
CA ASP A 123 23.61 -19.62 -20.56
C ASP A 123 23.77 -19.33 -19.06
N LEU A 124 23.33 -20.25 -18.22
CA LEU A 124 23.34 -20.06 -16.77
C LEU A 124 24.76 -20.20 -16.19
N THR A 125 25.12 -19.35 -15.23
CA THR A 125 26.28 -19.59 -14.36
C THR A 125 25.99 -20.76 -13.39
N PRO A 126 27.01 -21.40 -12.78
CA PRO A 126 26.79 -22.44 -11.76
C PRO A 126 25.85 -21.97 -10.63
N ALA A 127 26.08 -20.75 -10.12
CA ALA A 127 25.27 -20.18 -9.06
C ALA A 127 23.80 -19.95 -9.48
N GLU A 128 23.55 -19.50 -10.71
CA GLU A 128 22.18 -19.34 -11.22
C GLU A 128 21.49 -20.69 -11.43
N ARG A 129 22.22 -21.71 -11.87
CA ARG A 129 21.67 -23.07 -12.01
C ARG A 129 21.21 -23.62 -10.66
N ASP A 130 22.08 -23.53 -9.65
CA ASP A 130 21.77 -24.06 -8.32
C ASP A 130 20.62 -23.30 -7.68
N ALA A 131 20.62 -21.97 -7.79
CA ALA A 131 19.54 -21.12 -7.28
C ALA A 131 18.19 -21.43 -7.96
N LEU A 132 18.15 -21.50 -9.30
CA LEU A 132 16.92 -21.78 -10.04
C LEU A 132 16.39 -23.19 -9.73
N ALA A 133 17.27 -24.19 -9.64
CA ALA A 133 16.87 -25.55 -9.28
C ALA A 133 16.30 -25.62 -7.85
N ALA A 134 16.93 -24.92 -6.90
CA ALA A 134 16.45 -24.83 -5.52
C ALA A 134 15.04 -24.21 -5.45
N PHE A 135 14.78 -23.17 -6.24
CA PHE A 135 13.47 -22.52 -6.29
C PHE A 135 12.40 -23.38 -6.98
N LEU A 136 12.72 -23.98 -8.14
CA LEU A 136 11.77 -24.84 -8.86
C LEU A 136 11.30 -26.02 -8.00
N ALA A 137 12.16 -26.53 -7.10
CA ALA A 137 11.80 -27.61 -6.17
C ALA A 137 10.78 -27.20 -5.09
N VAL A 138 10.48 -25.90 -4.93
CA VAL A 138 9.49 -25.39 -3.96
C VAL A 138 8.40 -24.52 -4.59
N LEU A 139 8.45 -24.29 -5.90
CA LEU A 139 7.48 -23.47 -6.64
C LEU A 139 6.05 -23.97 -6.41
N GLY A 140 5.16 -23.08 -5.97
CA GLY A 140 3.76 -23.41 -5.69
C GLY A 140 3.50 -24.09 -4.33
N THR A 141 4.52 -24.19 -3.46
CA THR A 141 4.37 -24.81 -2.11
C THR A 141 4.45 -23.80 -0.97
N ASP A 142 4.15 -24.26 0.26
CA ASP A 142 4.34 -23.47 1.50
C ASP A 142 5.81 -23.08 1.73
N ALA A 143 6.77 -23.77 1.08
CA ALA A 143 8.20 -23.49 1.18
C ALA A 143 8.68 -22.48 0.12
N GLU A 144 7.80 -21.99 -0.75
CA GLU A 144 8.12 -20.95 -1.72
C GLU A 144 8.50 -19.66 -0.96
N PRO A 145 9.68 -19.07 -1.22
CA PRO A 145 10.04 -17.81 -0.59
C PRO A 145 9.11 -16.67 -1.04
N VAL A 146 8.56 -15.94 -0.07
CA VAL A 146 7.76 -14.74 -0.31
C VAL A 146 8.32 -13.62 0.57
N ARG A 147 8.61 -12.46 -0.04
CA ARG A 147 9.16 -11.32 0.71
C ARG A 147 8.23 -10.95 1.86
N GLY A 148 8.80 -10.74 3.04
CA GLY A 148 8.05 -10.41 4.24
C GLY A 148 7.20 -11.53 4.82
N VAL A 149 7.29 -12.76 4.31
CA VAL A 149 6.58 -13.92 4.87
C VAL A 149 7.60 -14.93 5.37
N ASP A 150 7.41 -15.42 6.59
CA ASP A 150 8.12 -16.59 7.09
C ASP A 150 7.16 -17.54 7.82
N ALA A 151 7.71 -18.60 8.42
CA ALA A 151 6.92 -19.61 9.10
C ALA A 151 6.11 -19.08 10.30
N ARG A 152 6.49 -17.93 10.87
CA ARG A 152 5.91 -17.37 12.10
C ARG A 152 5.35 -15.96 11.92
N GLN A 153 5.72 -15.23 10.88
CA GLN A 153 5.40 -13.81 10.73
C GLN A 153 4.98 -13.42 9.31
N LEU A 154 4.06 -12.46 9.25
CA LEU A 154 3.71 -11.67 8.07
C LEU A 154 4.13 -10.22 8.35
N ARG A 155 5.18 -9.75 7.66
CA ARG A 155 5.70 -8.39 7.75
C ARG A 155 4.96 -7.49 6.78
N ILE A 156 4.28 -6.49 7.31
CA ILE A 156 3.54 -5.48 6.54
C ILE A 156 4.19 -4.13 6.80
N GLY A 157 4.54 -3.40 5.76
CA GLY A 157 5.17 -2.08 5.87
C GLY A 157 4.15 -0.97 5.98
N MET A 158 4.51 0.12 6.64
CA MET A 158 3.78 1.39 6.57
C MET A 158 4.76 2.51 6.24
N VAL A 159 4.56 3.16 5.09
CA VAL A 159 5.33 4.35 4.72
C VAL A 159 4.88 5.50 5.61
N LEU A 160 5.82 6.03 6.39
CA LEU A 160 5.55 6.92 7.51
C LEU A 160 6.37 8.22 7.38
N PRO A 161 5.75 9.35 6.99
CA PRO A 161 6.45 10.64 6.97
C PRO A 161 6.87 11.06 8.38
N ARG A 162 8.15 11.38 8.58
CA ARG A 162 8.70 11.84 9.88
C ARG A 162 8.54 13.34 10.12
N SER A 163 8.31 14.11 9.06
CA SER A 163 8.20 15.56 9.12
C SER A 163 7.07 16.06 8.21
N GLY A 164 6.76 17.35 8.31
CA GLY A 164 5.71 17.99 7.54
C GLY A 164 4.32 17.90 8.18
N PRO A 165 3.30 18.45 7.50
CA PRO A 165 1.97 18.68 8.08
C PRO A 165 1.21 17.41 8.46
N ARG A 166 1.63 16.24 7.95
CA ARG A 166 0.96 14.94 8.18
C ARG A 166 1.69 14.03 9.16
N ALA A 167 2.86 14.40 9.68
CA ALA A 167 3.67 13.51 10.54
C ALA A 167 2.90 13.01 11.78
N ASN A 168 2.22 13.92 12.51
CA ASN A 168 1.45 13.56 13.70
C ASN A 168 0.27 12.63 13.39
N ALA A 169 -0.47 12.93 12.32
CA ALA A 169 -1.57 12.11 11.83
C ALA A 169 -1.10 10.71 11.42
N ALA A 170 0.04 10.64 10.72
CA ALA A 170 0.62 9.38 10.28
C ALA A 170 1.12 8.54 11.47
N GLN A 171 1.71 9.17 12.49
CA GLN A 171 2.11 8.48 13.72
C GLN A 171 0.91 7.94 14.51
N ALA A 172 -0.15 8.72 14.63
CA ALA A 172 -1.41 8.29 15.25
C ALA A 172 -2.01 7.08 14.50
N ALA A 173 -2.09 7.15 13.17
CA ALA A 173 -2.55 6.03 12.37
C ALA A 173 -1.65 4.78 12.51
N PHE A 174 -0.33 4.96 12.59
CA PHE A 174 0.60 3.86 12.83
C PHE A 174 0.30 3.14 14.15
N ARG A 175 0.10 3.89 15.24
CA ARG A 175 -0.29 3.32 16.55
C ARG A 175 -1.59 2.53 16.48
N GLY A 176 -2.60 3.10 15.81
CA GLY A 176 -3.89 2.43 15.61
C GLY A 176 -3.76 1.10 14.86
N LEU A 177 -3.00 1.09 13.77
CA LEU A 177 -2.79 -0.11 12.95
C LEU A 177 -1.98 -1.16 13.72
N GLN A 178 -0.91 -0.74 14.40
CA GLN A 178 -0.11 -1.61 15.25
C GLN A 178 -0.96 -2.26 16.35
N GLY A 179 -1.75 -1.48 17.08
CA GLY A 179 -2.63 -2.00 18.13
C GLY A 179 -3.65 -3.02 17.62
N GLN A 180 -4.16 -2.82 16.39
CA GLN A 180 -5.04 -3.80 15.75
C GLN A 180 -4.32 -5.11 15.44
N PHE A 181 -3.10 -5.05 14.91
CA PHE A 181 -2.28 -6.25 14.68
C PHE A 181 -1.95 -7.00 15.97
N GLU A 182 -1.63 -6.27 17.04
CA GLU A 182 -1.40 -6.84 18.36
C GLU A 182 -2.65 -7.53 18.91
N GLN A 183 -3.83 -6.96 18.70
CA GLN A 183 -5.10 -7.61 19.05
C GLN A 183 -5.32 -8.91 18.27
N ILE A 184 -5.11 -8.91 16.95
CA ILE A 184 -5.23 -10.11 16.11
C ILE A 184 -4.22 -11.18 16.55
N ASN A 185 -2.99 -10.78 16.85
CA ASN A 185 -1.94 -11.70 17.31
C ASN A 185 -2.28 -12.34 18.65
N ARG A 186 -2.91 -11.60 19.58
CA ARG A 186 -3.43 -12.17 20.84
C ARG A 186 -4.50 -13.23 20.61
N SER A 187 -5.24 -13.15 19.50
CA SER A 187 -6.22 -14.15 19.09
C SER A 187 -5.62 -15.31 18.26
N GLY A 188 -4.29 -15.44 18.21
CA GLY A 188 -3.60 -16.53 17.51
C GLY A 188 -3.00 -16.15 16.14
N GLY A 189 -3.15 -14.90 15.71
CA GLY A 189 -2.64 -14.42 14.42
C GLY A 189 -3.43 -14.94 13.22
N LEU A 190 -2.83 -14.89 12.03
CA LEU A 190 -3.43 -15.38 10.79
C LEU A 190 -2.72 -16.64 10.31
N TYR A 191 -3.45 -17.75 10.18
CA TYR A 191 -2.90 -19.04 9.76
C TYR A 191 -1.68 -19.49 10.59
N GLY A 192 -1.66 -19.17 11.89
CA GLY A 192 -0.55 -19.47 12.80
C GLY A 192 0.65 -18.52 12.69
N ARG A 193 0.53 -17.42 11.92
CA ARG A 193 1.57 -16.38 11.79
C ARG A 193 1.13 -15.09 12.48
N GLN A 194 2.07 -14.42 13.15
CA GLN A 194 1.89 -13.10 13.71
C GLN A 194 1.99 -12.01 12.63
N LEU A 195 1.10 -11.03 12.70
CA LEU A 195 1.21 -9.80 11.92
C LEU A 195 2.23 -8.87 12.57
N ARG A 196 3.26 -8.48 11.82
CA ARG A 196 4.28 -7.50 12.25
C ARG A 196 4.19 -6.27 11.38
N LEU A 197 3.86 -5.14 11.99
CA LEU A 197 3.94 -3.84 11.33
C LEU A 197 5.38 -3.34 11.33
N VAL A 198 5.88 -2.93 10.16
CA VAL A 198 7.21 -2.38 9.95
C VAL A 198 7.07 -0.91 9.59
N ALA A 199 7.63 -0.02 10.43
CA ALA A 199 7.70 1.40 10.11
C ALA A 199 8.76 1.64 9.03
N LEU A 200 8.35 2.25 7.91
CA LEU A 200 9.23 2.64 6.81
C LEU A 200 9.32 4.18 6.80
N PRO A 201 10.21 4.78 7.62
CA PRO A 201 10.23 6.22 7.83
C PRO A 201 10.74 6.96 6.60
N MET A 202 10.03 8.00 6.17
CA MET A 202 10.40 8.89 5.09
C MET A 202 10.75 10.28 5.64
N ASP A 203 11.73 10.95 5.04
CA ASP A 203 12.10 12.32 5.45
C ASP A 203 10.98 13.33 5.19
N ALA A 204 10.25 13.15 4.09
CA ALA A 204 9.15 14.01 3.67
C ALA A 204 7.95 13.20 3.19
N ASP A 205 6.81 13.87 3.03
CA ASP A 205 5.59 13.29 2.45
C ASP A 205 5.90 12.70 1.05
N PRO A 206 5.57 11.42 0.80
CA PRO A 206 5.71 10.81 -0.53
C PRO A 206 4.56 11.26 -1.45
N THR A 207 4.51 12.56 -1.75
CA THR A 207 3.55 13.15 -2.68
C THR A 207 4.28 13.84 -3.82
N GLY A 208 3.83 13.61 -5.06
CA GLY A 208 4.34 14.30 -6.25
C GLY A 208 5.49 13.61 -6.99
N PRO A 209 5.92 14.19 -8.14
CA PRO A 209 6.76 13.52 -9.14
C PRO A 209 8.25 13.42 -8.82
N SER A 210 8.75 14.18 -7.85
CA SER A 210 10.19 14.38 -7.67
C SER A 210 10.53 14.41 -6.20
N GLY A 211 10.77 13.24 -5.61
CA GLY A 211 11.26 13.12 -4.25
C GLY A 211 12.15 11.89 -4.07
N PRO A 212 13.12 11.92 -3.13
CA PRO A 212 14.01 10.80 -2.83
C PRO A 212 13.30 9.60 -2.19
N TRP A 213 11.99 9.71 -1.90
CA TRP A 213 11.21 8.71 -1.20
C TRP A 213 11.26 7.32 -1.87
N GLN A 214 11.32 7.25 -3.21
CA GLN A 214 11.43 5.96 -3.91
C GLN A 214 12.75 5.25 -3.57
N GLN A 215 13.86 5.98 -3.54
CA GLN A 215 15.18 5.45 -3.18
C GLN A 215 15.23 5.11 -1.68
N GLN A 216 14.65 5.96 -0.82
CA GLN A 216 14.55 5.70 0.62
C GLN A 216 13.73 4.45 0.91
N LEU A 217 12.59 4.29 0.23
CA LEU A 217 11.74 3.13 0.33
C LEU A 217 12.46 1.87 -0.18
N ALA A 218 13.14 1.94 -1.33
CA ALA A 218 13.96 0.83 -1.83
C ALA A 218 15.03 0.39 -0.82
N ALA A 219 15.75 1.34 -0.22
CA ALA A 219 16.76 1.06 0.80
C ALA A 219 16.15 0.49 2.09
N ALA A 220 14.97 0.96 2.49
CA ALA A 220 14.24 0.43 3.66
C ALA A 220 13.78 -1.01 3.42
N LEU A 221 13.20 -1.30 2.25
CA LEU A 221 12.75 -2.63 1.84
C LEU A 221 13.90 -3.63 1.68
N ALA A 222 15.09 -3.17 1.29
CA ALA A 222 16.29 -4.01 1.23
C ALA A 222 16.75 -4.45 2.63
N ARG A 223 16.57 -3.60 3.64
CA ARG A 223 16.90 -3.94 5.04
C ARG A 223 15.80 -4.77 5.70
N GLU A 224 14.54 -4.42 5.45
CA GLU A 224 13.39 -5.03 6.10
C GLU A 224 12.32 -5.36 5.04
N PRO A 225 12.37 -6.56 4.44
CA PRO A 225 11.44 -6.94 3.39
C PRO A 225 10.03 -7.13 3.97
N VAL A 226 9.05 -6.58 3.27
CA VAL A 226 7.62 -6.67 3.62
C VAL A 226 6.84 -7.29 2.46
N LEU A 227 5.71 -7.90 2.79
CA LEU A 227 4.79 -8.51 1.82
C LEU A 227 3.96 -7.45 1.09
N ALA A 228 3.53 -6.44 1.82
CA ALA A 228 2.63 -5.38 1.36
C ALA A 228 2.87 -4.11 2.17
N LEU A 229 2.33 -3.00 1.66
CA LEU A 229 2.20 -1.75 2.39
C LEU A 229 0.76 -1.61 2.89
N ALA A 230 0.56 -1.24 4.15
CA ALA A 230 -0.76 -1.01 4.74
C ALA A 230 -0.81 0.34 5.44
N GLY A 231 -1.96 1.01 5.38
CA GLY A 231 -2.19 2.27 6.11
C GLY A 231 -1.21 3.39 5.74
N SER A 232 -0.52 3.26 4.61
CA SER A 232 0.55 4.18 4.24
C SER A 232 0.01 5.54 3.84
N TRP A 233 0.87 6.56 3.88
CA TRP A 233 0.52 7.93 3.49
C TRP A 233 1.07 8.28 2.11
N ILE A 234 0.80 7.41 1.12
CA ILE A 234 1.21 7.64 -0.25
C ILE A 234 0.13 8.46 -0.94
N GLY A 235 0.46 9.67 -1.39
CA GLY A 235 -0.51 10.52 -2.09
C GLY A 235 -0.74 10.10 -3.54
N ASP A 236 -1.25 11.03 -4.35
CA ASP A 236 -1.31 10.80 -5.79
C ASP A 236 0.12 10.78 -6.37
N LEU A 237 0.50 9.63 -6.93
CA LEU A 237 1.81 9.42 -7.56
C LEU A 237 1.65 9.53 -9.09
N PRO A 238 2.64 10.06 -9.81
CA PRO A 238 2.65 9.95 -11.26
C PRO A 238 2.87 8.51 -11.73
N ALA A 239 2.56 8.25 -13.00
CA ALA A 239 2.58 6.91 -13.59
C ALA A 239 3.93 6.17 -13.43
N PRO A 240 5.12 6.78 -13.61
CA PRO A 240 6.39 6.06 -13.44
C PRO A 240 6.60 5.52 -12.02
N GLN A 241 6.20 6.27 -11.00
CA GLN A 241 6.33 5.85 -9.59
C GLN A 241 5.33 4.75 -9.25
N TRP A 242 4.10 4.82 -9.78
CA TRP A 242 3.14 3.72 -9.69
C TRP A 242 3.65 2.44 -10.36
N GLN A 243 4.19 2.57 -11.57
CA GLN A 243 4.79 1.45 -12.30
C GLN A 243 5.97 0.86 -11.52
N TRP A 244 6.77 1.69 -10.86
CA TRP A 244 7.84 1.21 -10.00
C TRP A 244 7.30 0.41 -8.81
N LEU A 245 6.28 0.90 -8.08
CA LEU A 245 5.66 0.16 -6.97
C LEU A 245 5.08 -1.19 -7.42
N GLN A 246 4.44 -1.22 -8.59
CA GLN A 246 3.94 -2.45 -9.21
C GLN A 246 5.07 -3.42 -9.56
N LYS A 247 6.18 -2.93 -10.12
CA LYS A 247 7.38 -3.73 -10.40
C LYS A 247 8.01 -4.28 -9.12
N GLN A 248 7.97 -3.54 -8.00
CA GLN A 248 8.38 -4.04 -6.70
C GLN A 248 7.41 -5.09 -6.11
N ARG A 249 6.24 -5.28 -6.73
CA ARG A 249 5.17 -6.19 -6.27
C ARG A 249 4.77 -5.93 -4.82
N LEU A 250 4.55 -4.66 -4.52
CA LEU A 250 4.08 -4.23 -3.20
C LEU A 250 2.62 -3.79 -3.32
N PRO A 251 1.65 -4.65 -2.96
CA PRO A 251 0.27 -4.23 -2.82
C PRO A 251 0.18 -3.11 -1.78
N LEU A 252 -0.51 -2.03 -2.11
CA LEU A 252 -0.82 -0.93 -1.21
C LEU A 252 -2.26 -1.08 -0.73
N ILE A 253 -2.41 -1.43 0.54
CA ILE A 253 -3.67 -1.77 1.18
C ILE A 253 -4.10 -0.63 2.09
N ALA A 254 -5.40 -0.28 2.06
CA ALA A 254 -5.98 0.68 2.99
C ALA A 254 -5.18 2.00 3.09
N ASN A 255 -4.70 2.50 1.94
CA ASN A 255 -3.90 3.73 1.88
C ASN A 255 -4.64 4.90 2.55
N LEU A 256 -3.96 5.59 3.45
CA LEU A 256 -4.48 6.75 4.19
C LEU A 256 -4.15 8.07 3.52
N GLY A 257 -3.19 8.09 2.58
CA GLY A 257 -3.00 9.23 1.69
C GLY A 257 -4.19 9.33 0.73
N PRO A 258 -5.08 10.34 0.87
CA PRO A 258 -6.23 10.44 -0.01
C PRO A 258 -5.75 10.71 -1.45
N ALA A 259 -6.21 9.88 -2.39
CA ALA A 259 -6.00 10.16 -3.80
C ALA A 259 -6.70 11.48 -4.17
N LEU A 260 -6.12 12.26 -5.07
CA LEU A 260 -6.75 13.50 -5.50
C LEU A 260 -8.00 13.21 -6.34
N ARG A 261 -7.94 12.18 -7.17
CA ARG A 261 -9.05 11.67 -7.99
C ARG A 261 -9.22 10.19 -7.73
N GLU A 262 -10.39 9.64 -8.04
CA GLU A 262 -10.53 8.18 -8.06
C GLU A 262 -9.54 7.62 -9.09
N PRO A 263 -8.65 6.70 -8.69
CA PRO A 263 -7.62 6.21 -9.59
C PRO A 263 -8.28 5.54 -10.80
N ALA A 264 -7.88 5.98 -12.00
CA ALA A 264 -8.24 5.32 -13.24
C ALA A 264 -7.57 3.94 -13.26
N ALA A 265 -8.28 2.93 -12.75
CA ALA A 265 -8.00 1.51 -12.90
C ALA A 265 -6.51 1.12 -12.82
N THR A 266 -5.86 1.25 -11.66
CA THR A 266 -4.72 0.39 -11.29
C THR A 266 -5.29 -0.85 -10.58
N PRO A 267 -5.75 -1.89 -11.29
CA PRO A 267 -6.66 -2.86 -10.71
C PRO A 267 -5.90 -3.71 -9.68
N GLY A 268 -6.32 -3.62 -8.43
CA GLY A 268 -5.92 -4.51 -7.35
C GLY A 268 -4.60 -4.19 -6.65
N TRP A 269 -3.68 -3.42 -7.25
CA TRP A 269 -2.39 -3.11 -6.62
C TRP A 269 -2.44 -2.00 -5.58
N SER A 270 -3.47 -1.16 -5.63
CA SER A 270 -3.72 -0.11 -4.65
C SER A 270 -5.19 -0.05 -4.28
N THR A 271 -5.46 0.07 -2.99
CA THR A 271 -6.76 0.42 -2.42
C THR A 271 -6.56 1.49 -1.36
N SER A 272 -7.49 2.45 -1.32
CA SER A 272 -7.51 3.49 -0.29
C SER A 272 -8.47 3.10 0.82
N LEU A 273 -8.20 3.51 2.05
CA LEU A 273 -9.22 3.47 3.10
C LEU A 273 -10.23 4.61 2.87
N LEU A 274 -9.72 5.78 2.51
CA LEU A 274 -10.47 7.04 2.41
C LEU A 274 -10.91 7.31 0.96
N PRO A 275 -12.10 7.91 0.74
CA PRO A 275 -12.48 8.39 -0.59
C PRO A 275 -11.51 9.44 -1.12
N SER A 276 -11.41 9.56 -2.45
CA SER A 276 -10.62 10.62 -3.07
C SER A 276 -11.13 12.01 -2.69
N VAL A 277 -10.28 13.03 -2.84
CA VAL A 277 -10.69 14.44 -2.69
C VAL A 277 -11.87 14.74 -3.60
N GLN A 278 -11.78 14.30 -4.85
CA GLN A 278 -12.83 14.48 -5.83
C GLN A 278 -14.16 13.89 -5.36
N ALA A 279 -14.17 12.64 -4.88
CA ALA A 279 -15.38 11.98 -4.40
C ALA A 279 -15.96 12.67 -3.16
N GLN A 280 -15.11 13.08 -2.22
CA GLN A 280 -15.53 13.80 -1.02
C GLN A 280 -16.18 15.15 -1.36
N LEU A 281 -15.57 15.92 -2.26
CA LEU A 281 -16.10 17.20 -2.68
C LEU A 281 -17.42 17.06 -3.43
N ALA A 282 -17.46 16.19 -4.44
CA ALA A 282 -18.68 15.97 -5.23
C ALA A 282 -19.84 15.49 -4.35
N GLY A 283 -19.57 14.58 -3.40
CA GLY A 283 -20.59 13.99 -2.53
C GLY A 283 -21.17 14.95 -1.48
N SER A 284 -20.49 16.04 -1.12
CA SER A 284 -21.00 17.01 -0.14
C SER A 284 -21.34 18.39 -0.72
N ALA A 285 -21.20 18.57 -2.03
CA ALA A 285 -21.39 19.86 -2.70
C ALA A 285 -22.85 20.36 -2.60
N THR A 286 -23.82 19.46 -2.81
CA THR A 286 -25.25 19.79 -2.71
C THR A 286 -25.65 20.18 -1.29
N ASP A 287 -25.21 19.43 -0.28
CA ASP A 287 -25.49 19.77 1.12
C ASP A 287 -24.93 21.16 1.47
N PHE A 288 -23.69 21.46 1.05
CA PHE A 288 -23.11 22.79 1.22
C PHE A 288 -23.95 23.90 0.56
N ASP A 289 -24.45 23.70 -0.66
CA ASP A 289 -25.30 24.70 -1.34
C ASP A 289 -26.60 24.96 -0.59
N THR A 290 -27.24 23.91 -0.07
CA THR A 290 -28.57 24.04 0.54
C THR A 290 -28.57 24.89 1.81
N ARG A 291 -27.46 24.92 2.56
CA ARG A 291 -27.37 25.67 3.82
C ARG A 291 -26.61 26.99 3.73
N CYS A 292 -25.91 27.21 2.62
CA CYS A 292 -25.10 28.40 2.39
C CYS A 292 -25.53 29.10 1.11
N VAL A 293 -26.69 29.76 1.17
CA VAL A 293 -27.39 30.42 0.04
C VAL A 293 -26.75 31.76 -0.38
N HIS A 294 -25.54 32.05 0.12
CA HIS A 294 -24.81 33.26 -0.23
C HIS A 294 -24.22 33.21 -1.66
N SER A 295 -23.39 34.20 -2.02
CA SER A 295 -22.77 34.42 -3.35
C SER A 295 -22.62 33.18 -4.24
N GLN A 296 -22.98 33.30 -5.52
CA GLN A 296 -22.84 32.22 -6.51
C GLN A 296 -21.39 31.77 -6.73
N ARG A 297 -20.40 32.59 -6.36
CA ARG A 297 -18.97 32.27 -6.52
C ARG A 297 -18.41 31.60 -5.28
N LEU A 298 -17.86 30.40 -5.45
CA LEU A 298 -17.12 29.69 -4.40
C LEU A 298 -15.66 30.15 -4.41
N GLN A 299 -15.21 30.79 -3.35
CA GLN A 299 -13.79 31.11 -3.16
C GLN A 299 -13.05 29.84 -2.72
N VAL A 300 -11.92 29.53 -3.36
CA VAL A 300 -11.17 28.29 -3.14
C VAL A 300 -9.76 28.61 -2.70
N ALA A 301 -9.37 28.10 -1.53
CA ALA A 301 -8.01 28.18 -0.99
C ALA A 301 -7.40 26.78 -0.99
N LEU A 302 -6.25 26.61 -1.67
CA LEU A 302 -5.60 25.30 -1.84
C LEU A 302 -4.17 25.33 -1.34
N ALA A 303 -3.76 24.25 -0.67
CA ALA A 303 -2.37 23.96 -0.43
C ALA A 303 -1.60 23.81 -1.76
N PRO A 304 -0.28 24.06 -1.81
CA PRO A 304 0.54 23.95 -3.02
C PRO A 304 0.83 22.48 -3.37
N VAL A 305 -0.23 21.69 -3.60
CA VAL A 305 -0.17 20.28 -3.98
C VAL A 305 -0.45 20.15 -5.48
N SER A 306 0.49 19.56 -6.22
CA SER A 306 0.33 19.30 -7.66
C SER A 306 -0.91 18.44 -7.92
N GLY A 307 -1.75 18.84 -8.89
CA GLY A 307 -2.98 18.12 -9.24
C GLY A 307 -4.21 18.48 -8.39
N LEU A 308 -4.05 19.20 -7.27
CA LEU A 308 -5.16 19.49 -6.36
C LEU A 308 -6.18 20.44 -6.99
N ARG A 309 -5.71 21.45 -7.74
CA ARG A 309 -6.59 22.38 -8.46
C ARG A 309 -7.46 21.66 -9.47
N GLU A 310 -6.86 20.78 -10.26
CA GLU A 310 -7.52 19.97 -11.27
C GLU A 310 -8.56 19.04 -10.64
N ALA A 311 -8.23 18.43 -9.49
CA ALA A 311 -9.16 17.60 -8.73
C ALA A 311 -10.37 18.39 -8.21
N VAL A 312 -10.17 19.60 -7.69
CA VAL A 312 -11.28 20.47 -7.25
C VAL A 312 -12.16 20.87 -8.43
N THR A 313 -11.56 21.31 -9.54
CA THR A 313 -12.32 21.69 -10.75
C THR A 313 -13.13 20.50 -11.28
N ALA A 314 -12.55 19.30 -11.31
CA ALA A 314 -13.23 18.09 -11.76
C ALA A 314 -14.34 17.62 -10.81
N ALA A 315 -14.23 17.91 -9.51
CA ALA A 315 -15.24 17.55 -8.52
C ALA A 315 -16.47 18.46 -8.55
N LEU A 316 -16.31 19.69 -9.04
CA LEU A 316 -17.30 20.76 -8.96
C LEU A 316 -17.64 21.33 -10.35
N PRO A 317 -18.08 20.49 -11.30
CA PRO A 317 -18.38 20.94 -12.66
C PRO A 317 -19.49 22.00 -12.67
N GLY A 318 -19.36 23.00 -13.52
CA GLY A 318 -20.36 24.06 -13.69
C GLY A 318 -20.36 25.14 -12.59
N ARG A 319 -19.51 25.04 -11.55
CA ARG A 319 -19.40 26.07 -10.52
C ARG A 319 -18.45 27.19 -10.94
N THR A 320 -18.80 28.43 -10.59
CA THR A 320 -17.87 29.57 -10.67
C THR A 320 -16.89 29.51 -9.50
N LEU A 321 -15.66 29.04 -9.77
CA LEU A 321 -14.59 28.91 -8.78
C LEU A 321 -13.64 30.11 -8.81
N GLY A 322 -13.38 30.71 -7.65
CA GLY A 322 -12.37 31.74 -7.47
C GLY A 322 -11.19 31.24 -6.67
N PHE A 323 -10.10 30.83 -7.33
CA PHE A 323 -8.89 30.42 -6.62
C PHE A 323 -8.19 31.64 -6.01
N ASN A 324 -8.11 31.70 -4.69
CA ASN A 324 -7.61 32.85 -3.97
C ASN A 324 -6.50 32.45 -2.98
N ALA A 325 -5.26 32.79 -3.33
CA ALA A 325 -4.09 32.54 -2.49
C ALA A 325 -4.06 33.46 -1.24
N ALA A 326 -4.75 34.60 -1.23
CA ALA A 326 -4.81 35.49 -0.06
C ALA A 326 -5.62 34.90 1.12
N LEU A 327 -6.36 33.81 0.88
CA LEU A 327 -7.08 33.05 1.90
C LEU A 327 -6.19 32.02 2.62
N SER A 328 -4.97 31.74 2.14
CA SER A 328 -3.99 30.89 2.83
C SER A 328 -3.10 31.74 3.75
N ALA A 329 -2.84 31.28 4.98
CA ALA A 329 -2.10 32.06 5.98
C ALA A 329 -0.62 32.27 5.61
N SER A 330 -0.07 31.47 4.68
CA SER A 330 1.25 31.67 4.08
C SER A 330 1.36 32.90 3.18
N ALA A 331 0.25 33.55 2.81
CA ALA A 331 0.26 34.86 2.17
C ALA A 331 0.39 35.94 3.26
N ALA A 332 1.62 36.24 3.66
CA ALA A 332 1.89 37.38 4.53
C ALA A 332 1.28 38.67 3.94
N ALA A 333 0.56 39.41 4.79
CA ALA A 333 0.10 40.77 4.57
C ALA A 333 -0.96 41.04 3.48
N ALA A 334 -1.88 40.10 3.20
CA ALA A 334 -3.14 40.50 2.57
C ALA A 334 -4.11 41.01 3.65
N THR A 335 -4.16 42.33 3.83
CA THR A 335 -5.32 42.99 4.46
C THR A 335 -6.59 42.40 3.87
N ALA A 336 -7.55 42.06 4.75
CA ALA A 336 -8.85 41.59 4.31
C ALA A 336 -9.35 42.51 3.18
N PRO A 337 -9.82 41.98 2.03
CA PRO A 337 -10.41 42.83 1.02
C PRO A 337 -11.55 43.58 1.71
N ALA A 338 -11.43 44.90 1.80
CA ALA A 338 -12.51 45.76 2.24
C ALA A 338 -13.59 45.69 1.16
N GLY A 339 -14.42 44.66 1.25
CA GLY A 339 -15.64 44.53 0.46
C GLY A 339 -16.57 45.64 0.91
N THR A 340 -16.85 46.58 0.02
CA THR A 340 -17.96 47.52 0.14
C THR A 340 -19.22 46.75 0.48
N ALA A 341 -19.88 47.18 1.55
CA ALA A 341 -21.11 46.62 2.09
C ALA A 341 -22.10 46.20 1.01
N ALA A 342 -22.19 44.89 0.79
CA ALA A 342 -23.38 44.22 0.34
C ALA A 342 -23.53 42.98 1.22
N ASP A 343 -24.73 42.80 1.75
CA ASP A 343 -25.17 41.88 2.79
C ASP A 343 -25.14 40.39 2.35
N THR A 344 -24.02 39.93 1.80
CA THR A 344 -23.88 38.55 1.32
C THR A 344 -22.59 37.93 1.86
N GLY A 345 -22.72 37.04 2.84
CA GLY A 345 -21.61 36.23 3.34
C GLY A 345 -20.82 35.52 2.22
N GLN A 346 -19.57 35.17 2.48
CA GLN A 346 -18.73 34.48 1.51
C GLN A 346 -18.86 32.97 1.61
N ARG A 347 -18.65 32.27 0.50
CA ARG A 347 -18.55 30.81 0.46
C ARG A 347 -17.09 30.45 0.23
N VAL A 348 -16.48 29.73 1.17
CA VAL A 348 -15.06 29.39 1.12
C VAL A 348 -14.86 27.88 1.20
N LEU A 349 -14.23 27.30 0.19
CA LEU A 349 -13.67 25.95 0.23
C LEU A 349 -12.18 26.05 0.57
N ALA A 350 -11.77 25.52 1.72
CA ALA A 350 -10.39 25.52 2.16
C ALA A 350 -9.84 24.09 2.24
N LEU A 351 -8.88 23.78 1.37
CA LEU A 351 -8.07 22.55 1.39
C LEU A 351 -6.62 22.93 1.71
N LEU A 352 -6.43 23.49 2.91
CA LEU A 352 -5.15 23.99 3.41
C LEU A 352 -4.64 23.12 4.55
N PRO A 353 -3.35 23.22 4.95
CA PRO A 353 -2.85 22.61 6.18
C PRO A 353 -3.65 23.06 7.41
N ALA A 354 -3.68 22.21 8.45
CA ALA A 354 -4.53 22.44 9.62
C ALA A 354 -4.30 23.79 10.33
N ALA A 355 -3.04 24.22 10.46
CA ALA A 355 -2.72 25.51 11.05
C ALA A 355 -3.27 26.70 10.24
N GLU A 356 -3.26 26.60 8.91
CA GLU A 356 -3.77 27.66 8.02
C GLU A 356 -5.30 27.72 8.03
N VAL A 357 -5.97 26.56 8.08
CA VAL A 357 -7.42 26.51 8.26
C VAL A 357 -7.83 27.08 9.61
N GLU A 358 -7.06 26.81 10.68
CA GLU A 358 -7.36 27.38 11.99
C GLU A 358 -7.27 28.91 11.99
N ALA A 359 -6.24 29.47 11.35
CA ALA A 359 -6.14 30.91 11.16
C ALA A 359 -7.29 31.48 10.32
N LEU A 360 -7.74 30.74 9.29
CA LEU A 360 -8.89 31.13 8.48
C LEU A 360 -10.19 31.17 9.29
N ARG A 361 -10.46 30.15 10.12
CA ARG A 361 -11.67 30.09 10.99
C ARG A 361 -11.83 31.32 11.87
N GLN A 362 -10.73 31.88 12.37
CA GLN A 362 -10.71 33.07 13.23
C GLN A 362 -10.98 34.37 12.46
N ARG A 363 -10.70 34.40 11.15
CA ARG A 363 -10.86 35.55 10.27
C ARG A 363 -12.26 35.65 9.63
N LEU A 364 -12.97 34.54 9.53
CA LEU A 364 -14.30 34.49 8.90
C LEU A 364 -15.35 35.25 9.73
N SER A 365 -16.25 35.93 9.04
CA SER A 365 -17.45 36.55 9.59
C SER A 365 -18.49 35.49 9.98
N PRO A 366 -19.41 35.75 10.92
CA PRO A 366 -20.55 34.87 11.19
C PRO A 366 -21.44 34.58 9.97
N GLN A 367 -21.44 35.47 8.96
CA GLN A 367 -22.18 35.27 7.71
C GLN A 367 -21.42 34.36 6.71
N ASP A 368 -20.12 34.16 6.89
CA ASP A 368 -19.32 33.36 5.97
C ASP A 368 -19.52 31.86 6.21
N CYS A 369 -19.54 31.11 5.11
CA CYS A 369 -19.61 29.66 5.12
C CYS A 369 -18.26 29.04 4.79
N LEU A 370 -17.81 28.12 5.65
CA LEU A 370 -16.58 27.36 5.47
C LEU A 370 -16.87 25.92 5.09
N TRP A 371 -16.18 25.41 4.07
CA TRP A 371 -16.16 24.00 3.71
C TRP A 371 -14.72 23.48 3.75
N THR A 372 -14.48 22.44 4.56
CA THR A 372 -13.17 21.79 4.71
C THR A 372 -13.28 20.27 4.62
N LEU A 373 -12.15 19.62 4.30
CA LEU A 373 -12.01 18.17 4.35
C LEU A 373 -11.03 17.82 5.49
N ALA A 374 -11.46 17.01 6.46
CA ALA A 374 -10.62 16.66 7.60
C ALA A 374 -9.30 15.97 7.21
N VAL A 375 -9.30 15.26 6.08
CA VAL A 375 -8.14 14.51 5.60
C VAL A 375 -7.05 15.41 4.99
N PHE A 376 -7.39 16.64 4.61
CA PHE A 376 -6.45 17.68 4.16
C PHE A 376 -6.19 18.72 5.24
N SER A 377 -7.27 19.22 5.81
CA SER A 377 -7.28 20.37 6.72
C SER A 377 -7.24 20.01 8.19
N GLY A 378 -7.18 18.71 8.50
CA GLY A 378 -7.27 18.24 9.87
C GLY A 378 -8.69 18.33 10.43
N ALA A 379 -8.98 17.45 11.39
CA ALA A 379 -10.24 17.48 12.13
C ALA A 379 -10.17 18.37 13.39
N GLY A 380 -9.02 18.95 13.74
CA GLY A 380 -8.83 19.72 14.98
C GLY A 380 -9.19 21.20 14.87
N GLY A 381 -9.36 21.84 16.03
CA GLY A 381 -9.49 23.30 16.16
C GLY A 381 -10.86 23.80 16.61
N ALA A 382 -10.95 25.11 16.86
CA ALA A 382 -12.21 25.78 17.19
C ALA A 382 -13.19 25.70 16.00
N LYS A 383 -14.48 25.88 16.26
CA LYS A 383 -15.48 26.02 15.20
C LYS A 383 -15.27 27.35 14.47
N ALA A 384 -15.58 27.40 13.17
CA ALA A 384 -15.71 28.69 12.49
C ALA A 384 -16.80 29.54 13.16
N ARG A 385 -16.71 30.87 13.03
CA ARG A 385 -17.74 31.78 13.57
C ARG A 385 -19.08 31.65 12.86
N GLY A 386 -19.08 31.25 11.60
CA GLY A 386 -20.28 30.96 10.79
C GLY A 386 -20.45 29.45 10.51
N PRO A 387 -21.39 29.07 9.64
CA PRO A 387 -21.62 27.67 9.28
C PRO A 387 -20.36 26.98 8.71
N GLU A 388 -19.98 25.85 9.29
CA GLU A 388 -18.86 25.02 8.82
C GLU A 388 -19.35 23.62 8.42
N LEU A 389 -19.14 23.29 7.14
CA LEU A 389 -19.22 21.92 6.64
C LEU A 389 -17.85 21.27 6.74
N LEU A 390 -17.73 20.26 7.58
CA LEU A 390 -16.55 19.42 7.67
C LEU A 390 -16.87 18.04 7.12
N VAL A 391 -16.17 17.65 6.05
CA VAL A 391 -16.27 16.28 5.51
C VAL A 391 -15.31 15.39 6.29
N LEU A 392 -15.85 14.31 6.85
CA LEU A 392 -15.12 13.38 7.70
C LEU A 392 -15.08 12.02 7.02
N PRO A 393 -13.93 11.32 7.08
CA PRO A 393 -13.76 10.04 6.40
C PRO A 393 -14.70 8.93 6.89
N ALA A 394 -15.20 8.99 8.13
CA ALA A 394 -16.27 8.10 8.61
C ALA A 394 -16.98 8.68 9.84
N GLN A 395 -18.29 8.91 9.78
CA GLN A 395 -19.07 9.42 10.93
C GLN A 395 -18.96 8.54 12.19
N ALA A 396 -18.75 7.24 12.03
CA ALA A 396 -18.57 6.30 13.14
C ALA A 396 -17.20 6.41 13.84
N THR A 397 -16.25 7.17 13.30
CA THR A 397 -15.00 7.50 14.01
C THR A 397 -15.19 8.64 15.00
N LEU A 398 -16.25 9.46 14.90
CA LEU A 398 -16.52 10.55 15.86
C LEU A 398 -16.97 10.06 17.25
N PRO A 399 -17.87 9.06 17.39
CA PRO A 399 -18.18 8.50 18.71
C PRO A 399 -16.93 7.90 19.39
N LEU A 400 -15.96 7.41 18.60
CA LEU A 400 -14.70 6.85 19.07
C LEU A 400 -13.61 7.91 19.31
N ALA A 401 -13.77 9.11 18.74
CA ALA A 401 -12.82 10.22 18.82
C ALA A 401 -13.57 11.45 19.34
N GLY A 402 -13.70 11.55 20.67
CA GLY A 402 -14.38 12.65 21.38
C GLY A 402 -13.74 14.03 21.20
N GLY A 403 -13.64 14.51 19.96
CA GLY A 403 -13.06 15.80 19.59
C GLY A 403 -11.55 15.81 19.36
N ASP A 404 -10.82 14.74 19.71
CA ASP A 404 -9.37 14.64 19.51
C ASP A 404 -9.00 14.20 18.08
N PRO A 405 -8.28 15.03 17.30
CA PRO A 405 -7.80 14.67 15.96
C PRO A 405 -6.87 13.46 15.97
N GLN A 406 -6.11 13.23 17.05
CA GLN A 406 -5.25 12.05 17.14
C GLN A 406 -6.08 10.77 17.25
N ALA A 407 -7.17 10.79 18.02
CA ALA A 407 -8.10 9.68 18.12
C ALA A 407 -8.78 9.34 16.78
N LEU A 408 -9.05 10.33 15.92
CA LEU A 408 -9.52 10.08 14.55
C LEU A 408 -8.50 9.25 13.75
N TRP A 409 -7.25 9.70 13.71
CA TRP A 409 -6.20 9.04 12.93
C TRP A 409 -5.85 7.65 13.49
N GLU A 410 -5.80 7.49 14.81
CA GLU A 410 -5.69 6.16 15.45
C GLU A 410 -6.85 5.24 15.06
N SER A 411 -8.09 5.75 15.02
CA SER A 411 -9.26 4.96 14.59
C SER A 411 -9.16 4.53 13.13
N LEU A 412 -8.73 5.42 12.24
CA LEU A 412 -8.47 5.08 10.83
C LEU A 412 -7.34 4.07 10.69
N GLY A 413 -6.30 4.17 11.53
CA GLY A 413 -5.24 3.17 11.65
C GLY A 413 -5.78 1.78 12.01
N ARG A 414 -6.67 1.70 13.02
CA ARG A 414 -7.33 0.43 13.40
C ARG A 414 -8.15 -0.16 12.25
N LEU A 415 -8.94 0.67 11.55
CA LEU A 415 -9.71 0.23 10.39
C LEU A 415 -8.81 -0.25 9.24
N ALA A 416 -7.69 0.43 8.99
CA ALA A 416 -6.70 -0.01 8.01
C ALA A 416 -6.09 -1.37 8.40
N GLY A 417 -5.79 -1.59 9.68
CA GLY A 417 -5.31 -2.86 10.22
C GLY A 417 -6.33 -3.99 10.04
N GLN A 418 -7.61 -3.71 10.32
CA GLN A 418 -8.70 -4.67 10.17
C GLN A 418 -8.91 -5.05 8.69
N LEU A 419 -8.97 -4.07 7.78
CA LEU A 419 -9.06 -4.32 6.34
C LEU A 419 -7.86 -5.14 5.82
N THR A 420 -6.65 -4.83 6.31
CA THR A 420 -5.45 -5.58 5.95
C THR A 420 -5.54 -7.05 6.40
N ALA A 421 -6.00 -7.29 7.63
CA ALA A 421 -6.17 -8.64 8.15
C ALA A 421 -7.25 -9.44 7.40
N GLU A 422 -8.36 -8.79 7.04
CA GLU A 422 -9.42 -9.39 6.23
C GLU A 422 -8.89 -9.83 4.86
N LEU A 423 -8.16 -8.94 4.18
CA LEU A 423 -7.57 -9.24 2.86
C LEU A 423 -6.50 -10.33 2.93
N LEU A 424 -5.67 -10.35 3.98
CA LEU A 424 -4.70 -11.44 4.22
C LEU A 424 -5.40 -12.77 4.49
N SER A 425 -6.53 -12.75 5.22
CA SER A 425 -7.34 -13.95 5.46
C SER A 425 -7.98 -14.44 4.16
N GLN A 426 -8.56 -13.55 3.36
CA GLN A 426 -9.13 -13.92 2.05
C GLN A 426 -8.05 -14.44 1.07
N ALA A 427 -6.83 -13.92 1.14
CA ALA A 427 -5.71 -14.38 0.31
C ALA A 427 -5.23 -15.81 0.67
N GLY A 428 -5.56 -16.29 1.86
CA GLY A 428 -5.29 -17.66 2.31
C GLY A 428 -3.89 -17.88 2.89
N ARG A 429 -3.65 -19.11 3.37
CA ARG A 429 -2.40 -19.51 4.04
C ARG A 429 -1.14 -19.32 3.17
N ARG A 430 -1.24 -19.55 1.85
CA ARG A 430 -0.15 -19.36 0.88
C ARG A 430 -0.20 -17.97 0.27
N VAL A 431 -0.10 -16.97 1.12
CA VAL A 431 -0.22 -15.58 0.69
C VAL A 431 0.94 -15.18 -0.23
N GLN A 432 0.55 -14.57 -1.35
CA GLN A 432 1.40 -13.98 -2.38
C GLN A 432 0.89 -12.57 -2.69
N PRO A 433 1.74 -11.65 -3.21
CA PRO A 433 1.29 -10.34 -3.67
C PRO A 433 0.06 -10.40 -4.59
N GLU A 434 0.00 -11.33 -5.55
CA GLU A 434 -1.12 -11.47 -6.48
C GLU A 434 -2.40 -11.97 -5.81
N SER A 435 -2.27 -12.83 -4.80
CA SER A 435 -3.42 -13.28 -4.02
C SER A 435 -4.04 -12.13 -3.22
N LEU A 436 -3.23 -11.18 -2.74
CA LEU A 436 -3.70 -9.96 -2.10
C LEU A 436 -4.31 -8.96 -3.10
N VAL A 437 -3.72 -8.83 -4.29
CA VAL A 437 -4.30 -8.04 -5.38
C VAL A 437 -5.67 -8.59 -5.76
N ARG A 438 -5.81 -9.91 -5.84
CA ARG A 438 -7.09 -10.59 -6.09
C ARG A 438 -8.08 -10.35 -4.95
N ALA A 439 -7.68 -10.55 -3.70
CA ALA A 439 -8.51 -10.27 -2.54
C ALA A 439 -9.05 -8.84 -2.57
N GLN A 440 -8.22 -7.84 -2.88
CA GLN A 440 -8.63 -6.44 -3.02
C GLN A 440 -9.64 -6.18 -4.17
N LEU A 441 -9.68 -7.04 -5.19
CA LEU A 441 -10.61 -6.94 -6.32
C LEU A 441 -11.93 -7.70 -6.06
N THR A 442 -11.91 -8.70 -5.19
CA THR A 442 -13.04 -9.57 -4.87
C THR A 442 -13.57 -9.37 -3.45
N GLN A 443 -13.06 -8.36 -2.74
CA GLN A 443 -13.53 -8.02 -1.41
C GLN A 443 -14.99 -7.58 -1.52
N THR A 444 -15.83 -8.19 -0.69
CA THR A 444 -17.23 -7.80 -0.53
C THR A 444 -17.35 -7.01 0.76
N ALA A 445 -18.42 -6.24 0.90
CA ALA A 445 -18.58 -5.42 2.08
C ALA A 445 -18.54 -6.22 3.39
N PHE A 446 -17.83 -5.69 4.39
CA PHE A 446 -17.87 -6.21 5.76
C PHE A 446 -17.95 -5.06 6.76
N GLU A 447 -18.30 -5.42 8.00
CA GLU A 447 -18.55 -4.48 9.08
C GLU A 447 -17.53 -4.67 10.20
N PRO A 448 -16.38 -3.98 10.20
CA PRO A 448 -15.36 -4.09 11.25
C PRO A 448 -15.82 -3.65 12.64
N ALA A 449 -16.87 -2.84 12.73
CA ALA A 449 -17.47 -2.37 13.98
C ALA A 449 -18.93 -1.97 13.71
N PRO A 450 -19.82 -2.00 14.72
CA PRO A 450 -21.22 -1.65 14.55
C PRO A 450 -21.42 -0.30 13.83
N GLY A 451 -22.14 -0.32 12.71
CA GLY A 451 -22.41 0.84 11.85
C GLY A 451 -21.25 1.28 10.94
N VAL A 452 -20.12 0.56 10.93
CA VAL A 452 -18.96 0.86 10.09
C VAL A 452 -18.87 -0.15 8.96
N LYS A 453 -19.35 0.20 7.76
CA LYS A 453 -19.24 -0.67 6.58
C LYS A 453 -18.01 -0.30 5.74
N LEU A 454 -17.14 -1.27 5.48
CA LEU A 454 -16.02 -1.17 4.55
C LEU A 454 -16.33 -1.95 3.27
N GLU A 455 -16.27 -1.27 2.13
CA GLU A 455 -16.64 -1.86 0.84
C GLU A 455 -15.74 -1.35 -0.28
N LEU A 456 -15.11 -2.29 -0.99
CA LEU A 456 -14.40 -2.06 -2.24
C LEU A 456 -15.25 -2.61 -3.39
N THR A 457 -15.32 -1.88 -4.50
CA THR A 457 -15.99 -2.36 -5.71
C THR A 457 -15.07 -2.24 -6.92
N ARG A 458 -15.52 -2.74 -8.08
CA ARG A 458 -14.76 -2.57 -9.34
C ARG A 458 -14.57 -1.10 -9.71
N THR A 459 -15.54 -0.24 -9.39
CA THR A 459 -15.56 1.19 -9.72
C THR A 459 -15.15 2.08 -8.54
N ARG A 460 -15.18 1.55 -7.31
CA ARG A 460 -14.87 2.26 -6.08
C ARG A 460 -13.65 1.63 -5.41
N ARG A 461 -12.53 2.35 -5.42
CA ARG A 461 -11.23 1.85 -4.93
C ARG A 461 -10.88 2.33 -3.53
N HIS A 462 -11.88 2.90 -2.84
CA HIS A 462 -11.79 3.33 -1.45
C HIS A 462 -12.82 2.60 -0.58
N ALA A 463 -12.46 2.25 0.65
CA ALA A 463 -13.30 1.40 1.50
C ALA A 463 -14.43 2.15 2.23
N LEU A 464 -14.16 3.36 2.74
CA LEU A 464 -15.11 4.14 3.53
C LEU A 464 -16.03 5.01 2.66
N PRO A 465 -17.33 5.14 2.97
CA PRO A 465 -18.22 6.00 2.18
C PRO A 465 -17.86 7.48 2.35
N VAL A 466 -18.32 8.32 1.41
CA VAL A 466 -18.28 9.78 1.59
C VAL A 466 -19.37 10.17 2.59
N LEU A 467 -19.00 10.86 3.65
CA LEU A 467 -19.91 11.33 4.69
C LEU A 467 -19.57 12.77 5.07
N ALA A 468 -20.59 13.60 5.24
CA ALA A 468 -20.45 15.01 5.57
C ALA A 468 -21.23 15.35 6.84
N THR A 469 -20.67 16.24 7.67
CA THR A 469 -21.35 16.73 8.87
C THR A 469 -21.19 18.23 9.01
N TRP A 470 -22.24 18.85 9.54
CA TRP A 470 -22.20 20.25 9.94
C TRP A 470 -21.67 20.35 11.35
N ARG A 471 -20.71 21.25 11.58
CA ARG A 471 -20.36 21.68 12.93
C ARG A 471 -21.36 22.75 13.33
N LYS A 472 -22.30 22.40 14.22
CA LYS A 472 -23.24 23.39 14.80
C LYS A 472 -22.45 24.40 15.62
N ASN A 473 -22.67 25.69 15.42
CA ASN A 473 -22.47 26.65 16.50
C ASN A 473 -23.50 26.32 17.58
N ASP A 474 -23.07 26.29 18.84
CA ASP A 474 -24.00 26.04 19.95
C ASP A 474 -24.89 27.26 20.26
N ASP A 475 -24.90 28.27 19.38
CA ASP A 475 -25.70 29.50 19.51
C ASP A 475 -26.47 29.82 18.21
N ASN A 476 -27.53 29.06 17.93
CA ASN A 476 -28.80 29.61 17.47
C ASN A 476 -29.89 28.52 17.64
N PRO A 477 -31.00 28.79 18.35
CA PRO A 477 -32.04 27.80 18.64
C PRO A 477 -32.65 27.15 17.39
#